data_AF-A0A1Q9TZF7-F1
#
_entry.id   AF-A0A1Q9TZF7-F1
#
_cell.length_a   1.000
_cell.length_b   1.000
_cell.length_c   1.000
_cell.angle_alpha   90.00
_cell.angle_beta   90.00
_cell.angle_gamma   90.00
#
_symmetry.space_group_name_H-M   'P 1'
#
loop_
_entity.id
_entity.type
_entity.pdbx_description
1 polymer ?
#
loop_
_entity_poly.entity_id
_entity_poly.type
_entity_poly.pdbx_seq_one_letter_code
_entity_poly.pdbx_strand_id
1 'polypeptide(L)'
;MARDRYLDADHALVTLIHSVTRAAASDIQLADHAGVVQHNPYFDGAVLDAVVSLPAADRFSVERYKPALIDAVGDLLPQSVRERTTKGSFVTDYHRGLRTNLKRVLDLCDGPLTDMGLVDGTKLRAAVHAASLGTRTPWAHLVTTLGTQIWLLALRDSPSPRWVRSRDVVA
;
A
#
# COMPACT_ATOMS: atom_id res chain seq x y z
N MET A 1 -14.04 -30.43 -11.11
CA MET A 1 -14.91 -29.25 -11.08
C MET A 1 -14.66 -28.52 -9.77
N ALA A 2 -13.70 -27.58 -9.77
CA ALA A 2 -13.27 -26.86 -8.59
C ALA A 2 -14.34 -25.82 -8.22
N ARG A 3 -14.88 -25.89 -7.00
CA ARG A 3 -15.71 -24.82 -6.44
C ARG A 3 -14.81 -23.60 -6.22
N ASP A 4 -15.05 -22.54 -6.98
CA ASP A 4 -14.47 -21.22 -6.75
C ASP A 4 -14.61 -20.86 -5.27
N ARG A 5 -13.47 -20.67 -4.58
CA ARG A 5 -13.41 -20.01 -3.28
C ARG A 5 -13.75 -18.53 -3.53
N TYR A 6 -15.04 -18.21 -3.56
CA TYR A 6 -15.45 -16.85 -3.27
C TYR A 6 -14.98 -16.55 -1.83
N LEU A 7 -14.04 -15.62 -1.69
CA LEU A 7 -13.71 -15.04 -0.40
C LEU A 7 -15.01 -14.40 0.10
N ASP A 8 -15.57 -14.91 1.19
CA ASP A 8 -16.67 -14.25 1.88
C ASP A 8 -16.21 -12.82 2.27
N ALA A 9 -17.18 -11.90 2.31
CA ALA A 9 -16.97 -10.49 2.63
C ALA A 9 -16.15 -10.27 3.91
N ASP A 10 -16.28 -11.17 4.90
CA ASP A 10 -15.48 -11.13 6.13
C ASP A 10 -14.00 -11.41 5.86
N HIS A 11 -13.71 -12.44 5.06
CA HIS A 11 -12.34 -12.77 4.68
C HIS A 11 -11.69 -11.67 3.83
N ALA A 12 -12.46 -11.05 2.94
CA ALA A 12 -12.01 -9.89 2.17
C ALA A 12 -11.70 -8.69 3.09
N LEU A 13 -12.57 -8.41 4.08
CA LEU A 13 -12.35 -7.37 5.08
C LEU A 13 -11.08 -7.61 5.89
N VAL A 14 -10.89 -8.82 6.42
CA VAL A 14 -9.70 -9.21 7.20
C VAL A 14 -8.42 -9.06 6.37
N THR A 15 -8.45 -9.49 5.11
CA THR A 15 -7.32 -9.32 4.19
C THR A 15 -6.98 -7.85 3.96
N LEU A 16 -8.00 -7.00 3.77
CA LEU A 16 -7.83 -5.56 3.63
C LEU A 16 -7.21 -4.96 4.90
N ILE A 17 -7.75 -5.28 6.09
CA ILE A 17 -7.24 -4.82 7.39
C ILE A 17 -5.77 -5.20 7.56
N HIS A 18 -5.39 -6.45 7.30
CA HIS A 18 -3.99 -6.87 7.40
C HIS A 18 -3.07 -6.12 6.42
N SER A 19 -3.55 -5.81 5.22
CA SER A 19 -2.77 -5.06 4.24
C SER A 19 -2.52 -3.63 4.73
N VAL A 20 -3.56 -2.93 5.20
CA VAL A 20 -3.45 -1.52 5.61
C VAL A 20 -2.78 -1.34 6.96
N THR A 21 -2.93 -2.29 7.89
CA THR A 21 -2.27 -2.23 9.21
C THR A 21 -0.76 -2.38 9.11
N ARG A 22 -0.26 -3.21 8.19
CA ARG A 22 1.19 -3.26 7.90
C ARG A 22 1.73 -1.92 7.41
N ALA A 23 1.02 -1.27 6.49
CA ALA A 23 1.40 0.06 6.02
C ALA A 23 1.40 1.08 7.17
N ALA A 24 0.35 1.06 8.00
CA ALA A 24 0.23 1.95 9.15
C ALA A 24 1.36 1.76 10.18
N ALA A 25 1.81 0.52 10.41
CA ALA A 25 2.97 0.25 11.26
C ALA A 25 4.26 0.86 10.68
N SER A 26 4.49 0.72 9.37
CA SER A 26 5.61 1.38 8.70
C SER A 26 5.52 2.92 8.76
N ASP A 27 4.32 3.48 8.60
CA ASP A 27 4.11 4.94 8.67
C ASP A 27 4.35 5.45 10.10
N ILE A 28 3.98 4.69 11.13
CA ILE A 28 4.29 5.03 12.54
C ILE A 28 5.80 5.06 12.76
N GLN A 29 6.55 4.07 12.26
CA GLN A 29 8.01 4.04 12.38
C GLN A 29 8.66 5.24 11.67
N LEU A 30 8.14 5.60 10.49
CA LEU A 30 8.61 6.78 9.76
C LEU A 30 8.31 8.08 10.52
N ALA A 31 7.12 8.21 11.09
CA ALA A 31 6.71 9.37 11.87
C ALA A 31 7.56 9.51 13.14
N ASP A 32 7.83 8.41 13.85
CA ASP A 32 8.67 8.38 15.04
C ASP A 32 10.10 8.85 14.74
N HIS A 33 10.66 8.45 13.59
CA HIS A 33 11.96 8.93 13.14
C HIS A 33 11.99 10.46 12.91
N ALA A 34 10.83 11.07 12.62
CA ALA A 34 10.66 12.51 12.51
C ALA A 34 10.24 13.19 13.84
N GLY A 35 10.18 12.45 14.95
CA GLY A 35 9.72 12.95 16.25
C GLY A 35 8.20 13.22 16.31
N VAL A 36 7.43 12.61 15.42
CA VAL A 36 5.97 12.78 15.32
C VAL A 36 5.25 11.55 15.82
N VAL A 37 4.36 11.73 16.80
CA VAL A 37 3.48 10.67 17.26
C VAL A 37 2.30 10.53 16.29
N GLN A 38 2.26 9.44 15.54
CA GLN A 38 1.16 9.15 14.62
C GLN A 38 0.17 8.14 15.22
N HIS A 39 -1.11 8.52 15.26
CA HIS A 39 -2.21 7.64 15.64
C HIS A 39 -3.06 7.25 14.43
N ASN A 40 -3.63 6.04 14.45
CA ASN A 40 -4.53 5.53 13.43
C ASN A 40 -5.89 5.14 14.04
N PRO A 41 -6.79 6.11 14.33
CA PRO A 41 -8.02 5.84 15.08
C PRO A 41 -8.97 4.83 14.43
N TYR A 42 -8.93 4.65 13.10
CA TYR A 42 -9.73 3.66 12.40
C TYR A 42 -9.30 2.21 12.62
N PHE A 43 -8.15 1.98 13.29
CA PHE A 43 -7.72 0.65 13.75
C PHE A 43 -7.99 0.42 15.24
N ASP A 44 -8.69 1.34 15.90
CA ASP A 44 -9.18 1.10 17.24
C ASP A 44 -10.12 -0.13 17.27
N GLY A 45 -9.97 -0.97 18.29
CA GLY A 45 -10.73 -2.22 18.41
C GLY A 45 -12.24 -1.99 18.41
N ALA A 46 -12.73 -0.95 19.08
CA ALA A 46 -14.16 -0.66 19.13
C ALA A 46 -14.70 -0.20 17.78
N VAL A 47 -13.90 0.55 17.01
CA VAL A 47 -14.26 0.95 15.63
C VAL A 47 -14.31 -0.26 14.72
N LEU A 48 -13.31 -1.15 14.81
CA LEU A 48 -13.30 -2.38 14.03
C LEU A 48 -14.49 -3.27 14.39
N ASP A 49 -14.75 -3.53 15.67
CA ASP A 49 -15.87 -4.34 16.15
C ASP A 49 -17.21 -3.81 15.65
N ALA A 50 -17.42 -2.49 15.69
CA ALA A 50 -18.62 -1.86 15.15
C ALA A 50 -18.78 -2.12 13.64
N VAL A 51 -17.69 -2.04 12.86
CA VAL A 51 -17.72 -2.30 11.41
C VAL A 51 -17.96 -3.78 11.11
N VAL A 52 -17.28 -4.70 11.80
CA VAL A 52 -17.41 -6.14 11.51
C VAL A 52 -18.80 -6.66 11.92
N SER A 53 -19.44 -6.03 12.90
CA SER A 53 -20.81 -6.36 13.34
C SER A 53 -21.89 -6.01 12.30
N LEU A 54 -21.58 -5.19 11.28
CA LEU A 54 -22.52 -4.84 10.24
C LEU A 54 -22.73 -5.98 9.24
N PRO A 55 -23.95 -6.15 8.70
CA PRO A 55 -24.17 -6.98 7.52
C PRO A 55 -23.20 -6.63 6.38
N ALA A 56 -22.76 -7.62 5.62
CA ALA A 56 -21.80 -7.40 4.52
C ALA A 56 -22.30 -6.37 3.49
N ALA A 57 -23.61 -6.34 3.23
CA ALA A 57 -24.26 -5.40 2.33
C ALA A 57 -24.21 -3.94 2.83
N ASP A 58 -24.03 -3.73 4.14
CA ASP A 58 -23.92 -2.38 4.73
C ASP A 58 -22.45 -1.93 4.84
N ARG A 59 -21.50 -2.87 4.82
CA ARG A 59 -20.06 -2.60 4.78
C ARG A 59 -19.56 -2.19 3.40
N PHE A 60 -20.08 -2.87 2.36
CA PHE A 60 -19.61 -2.72 0.99
C PHE A 60 -20.76 -2.28 0.07
N SER A 61 -20.52 -1.29 -0.77
CA SER A 61 -21.49 -0.84 -1.77
C SER A 61 -20.79 -0.51 -3.08
N VAL A 62 -21.45 -0.83 -4.18
CA VAL A 62 -21.03 -0.44 -5.54
C VAL A 62 -21.51 0.98 -5.90
N GLU A 63 -22.50 1.49 -5.18
CA GLU A 63 -23.15 2.79 -5.44
C GLU A 63 -22.71 3.86 -4.45
N ARG A 64 -22.48 3.48 -3.19
CA ARG A 64 -22.12 4.39 -2.11
C ARG A 64 -20.66 4.22 -1.72
N TYR A 65 -19.90 5.32 -1.77
CA TYR A 65 -18.52 5.34 -1.31
C TYR A 65 -18.45 5.38 0.21
N LYS A 66 -17.97 4.31 0.87
CA LYS A 66 -17.84 4.18 2.33
C LYS A 66 -19.17 4.44 3.09
N PRO A 67 -20.23 3.64 2.83
CA PRO A 67 -21.59 3.91 3.32
C PRO A 67 -21.67 4.08 4.83
N ALA A 68 -21.21 3.08 5.60
CA ALA A 68 -21.24 3.12 7.07
C ALA A 68 -20.50 4.33 7.68
N LEU A 69 -19.39 4.77 7.06
CA LEU A 69 -18.65 5.94 7.54
C LEU A 69 -19.42 7.24 7.28
N ILE A 70 -20.02 7.38 6.09
CA ILE A 70 -20.84 8.56 5.76
C ILE A 70 -22.05 8.62 6.70
N ASP A 71 -22.71 7.49 6.92
CA ASP A 71 -23.89 7.41 7.78
C ASP A 71 -23.54 7.74 9.25
N ALA A 72 -22.40 7.25 9.74
CA ALA A 72 -21.93 7.53 11.10
C ALA A 72 -21.50 9.00 11.30
N VAL A 73 -20.91 9.62 10.27
CA VAL A 73 -20.49 11.03 10.32
C VAL A 73 -21.69 11.99 10.29
N GLY A 74 -22.78 11.59 9.63
CA GLY A 74 -24.01 12.39 9.58
C GLY A 74 -23.76 13.81 9.04
N ASP A 75 -24.16 14.83 9.79
CA ASP A 75 -24.07 16.23 9.39
C ASP A 75 -22.78 16.95 9.85
N LEU A 76 -21.86 16.25 10.51
CA LEU A 76 -20.63 16.83 11.09
C LEU A 76 -19.67 17.44 10.06
N LEU A 77 -19.71 16.99 8.81
CA LEU A 77 -18.88 17.50 7.71
C LEU A 77 -19.71 18.29 6.70
N PRO A 78 -19.15 19.31 6.02
CA PRO A 78 -19.86 20.03 4.96
C PRO A 78 -20.46 19.10 3.90
N GLN A 79 -21.62 19.46 3.35
CA GLN A 79 -22.35 18.65 2.35
C GLN A 79 -21.46 18.24 1.17
N SER A 80 -20.61 19.14 0.68
CA SER A 80 -19.67 18.86 -0.42
C SER A 80 -18.66 17.74 -0.12
N VAL A 81 -18.32 17.52 1.16
CA VAL A 81 -17.45 16.41 1.58
C VAL A 81 -18.24 15.11 1.65
N ARG A 82 -19.49 15.16 2.11
CA ARG A 82 -20.39 14.00 2.26
C ARG A 82 -20.87 13.45 0.92
N GLU A 83 -21.13 14.32 -0.06
CA GLU A 83 -21.60 13.94 -1.39
C GLU A 83 -20.47 13.52 -2.33
N ARG A 84 -19.21 13.58 -1.87
CA ARG A 84 -18.06 13.17 -2.66
C ARG A 84 -18.04 11.65 -2.82
N THR A 85 -18.50 11.18 -3.98
CA THR A 85 -18.62 9.74 -4.30
C THR A 85 -17.32 9.08 -4.75
N THR A 86 -16.24 9.84 -4.97
CA THR A 86 -14.97 9.28 -5.46
C THR A 86 -13.80 9.65 -4.56
N LYS A 87 -12.81 8.77 -4.45
CA LYS A 87 -11.47 9.16 -3.98
C LYS A 87 -10.73 9.81 -5.13
N GLY A 88 -10.03 10.92 -4.87
CA GLY A 88 -9.06 11.46 -5.83
C GLY A 88 -8.13 10.34 -6.28
N SER A 89 -8.05 10.13 -7.59
CA SER A 89 -7.15 9.12 -8.16
C SER A 89 -5.79 9.77 -8.38
N PHE A 90 -4.78 9.27 -7.68
CA PHE A 90 -3.39 9.70 -7.86
C PHE A 90 -2.71 9.00 -9.04
N VAL A 91 -3.46 8.19 -9.81
CA VAL A 91 -2.95 7.41 -10.96
C VAL A 91 -2.23 8.29 -11.97
N THR A 92 -2.76 9.49 -12.23
CA THR A 92 -2.14 10.46 -13.15
C THR A 92 -0.72 10.85 -12.70
N ASP A 93 -0.50 11.01 -11.40
CA ASP A 93 0.80 11.36 -10.84
C ASP A 93 1.78 10.19 -10.96
N TYR A 94 1.32 8.95 -10.78
CA TYR A 94 2.14 7.76 -11.03
C TYR A 94 2.58 7.67 -12.50
N HIS A 95 1.66 7.83 -13.46
CA HIS A 95 2.02 7.83 -14.89
C HIS A 95 2.98 8.96 -15.24
N ARG A 96 2.76 10.16 -14.69
CA ARG A 96 3.64 11.32 -14.89
C ARG A 96 5.04 11.04 -14.32
N GLY A 97 5.13 10.64 -13.06
CA GLY A 97 6.38 10.34 -12.38
C GLY A 97 7.17 9.23 -13.08
N LEU A 98 6.48 8.18 -13.53
CA LEU A 98 7.06 7.10 -14.31
C LEU A 98 7.64 7.59 -15.63
N ARG A 99 6.88 8.37 -16.42
CA ARG A 99 7.38 8.92 -17.69
C ARG A 99 8.58 9.83 -17.49
N THR A 100 8.54 10.70 -16.48
CA THR A 100 9.65 11.59 -16.14
C THR A 100 10.93 10.82 -15.78
N ASN A 101 10.80 9.66 -15.15
CA ASN A 101 11.93 8.86 -14.66
C ASN A 101 12.12 7.55 -15.45
N LEU A 102 11.56 7.44 -16.65
CA LEU A 102 11.39 6.15 -17.34
C LEU A 102 12.70 5.38 -17.46
N LYS A 103 13.79 6.04 -17.88
CA LYS A 103 15.12 5.42 -17.98
C LYS A 103 15.56 4.81 -16.64
N ARG A 104 15.53 5.58 -15.56
CA ARG A 104 15.93 5.13 -14.22
C ARG A 104 15.06 3.96 -13.74
N VAL A 105 13.76 3.97 -14.05
CA VAL A 105 12.87 2.85 -13.70
C VAL A 105 13.16 1.60 -14.55
N LEU A 106 13.51 1.77 -15.83
CA LEU A 106 13.91 0.66 -16.70
C LEU A 106 15.23 0.03 -16.28
N ASP A 107 16.17 0.80 -15.73
CA ASP A 107 17.42 0.28 -15.15
C ASP A 107 17.12 -0.60 -13.92
N LEU A 108 16.06 -0.28 -13.17
CA LEU A 108 15.53 -1.12 -12.09
C LEU A 108 14.76 -2.34 -12.60
N CYS A 109 14.74 -2.69 -13.89
CA CYS A 109 14.16 -3.95 -14.33
C CYS A 109 15.15 -5.12 -14.26
N ASP A 110 16.45 -4.84 -14.21
CA ASP A 110 17.53 -5.84 -14.20
C ASP A 110 18.28 -5.81 -12.85
N GLY A 111 17.54 -5.75 -11.75
CA GLY A 111 18.13 -5.59 -10.41
C GLY A 111 18.01 -6.82 -9.52
N PRO A 112 18.20 -6.67 -8.19
CA PRO A 112 18.38 -7.79 -7.27
C PRO A 112 17.27 -8.85 -7.28
N LEU A 113 16.01 -8.47 -7.49
CA LEU A 113 14.90 -9.43 -7.55
C LEU A 113 14.95 -10.27 -8.83
N THR A 114 15.41 -9.70 -9.93
CA THR A 114 15.62 -10.42 -11.19
C THR A 114 16.86 -11.32 -11.10
N ASP A 115 17.95 -10.83 -10.49
CA ASP A 115 19.14 -11.64 -10.19
C ASP A 115 18.79 -12.89 -9.35
N MET A 116 17.89 -12.73 -8.37
CA MET A 116 17.40 -13.83 -7.52
C MET A 116 16.33 -14.69 -8.19
N GLY A 117 15.89 -14.37 -9.41
CA GLY A 117 14.83 -15.10 -10.12
C GLY A 117 13.42 -14.94 -9.51
N LEU A 118 13.23 -13.97 -8.61
CA LEU A 118 11.92 -13.68 -7.99
C LEU A 118 11.00 -12.88 -8.92
N VAL A 119 11.58 -12.14 -9.87
CA VAL A 119 10.86 -11.33 -10.86
C VAL A 119 11.45 -11.54 -12.25
N ASP A 120 10.58 -11.78 -13.23
CA ASP A 120 10.93 -11.80 -14.65
C ASP A 120 11.17 -10.37 -15.15
N GLY A 121 12.44 -10.03 -15.39
CA GLY A 121 12.86 -8.68 -15.82
C GLY A 121 12.27 -8.26 -17.16
N THR A 122 12.03 -9.21 -18.08
CA THR A 122 11.41 -8.91 -19.39
C THR A 122 9.96 -8.51 -19.21
N LYS A 123 9.20 -9.25 -18.39
CA LYS A 123 7.81 -8.91 -18.08
C LYS A 123 7.69 -7.61 -17.28
N LEU A 124 8.59 -7.38 -16.34
CA LEU A 124 8.64 -6.12 -15.58
C LEU A 124 8.88 -4.93 -16.51
N ARG A 125 9.85 -5.04 -17.43
CA ARG A 125 10.13 -4.02 -18.44
C ARG A 125 8.94 -3.72 -19.32
N ALA A 126 8.26 -4.76 -19.80
CA ALA A 126 7.04 -4.61 -20.59
C ALA A 126 5.93 -3.89 -19.80
N ALA A 127 5.74 -4.24 -18.52
CA ALA A 127 4.79 -3.58 -17.64
C ALA A 127 5.12 -2.09 -17.41
N VAL A 128 6.40 -1.76 -17.21
CA VAL A 128 6.90 -0.38 -17.09
C VAL A 128 6.62 0.42 -18.37
N HIS A 129 6.91 -0.15 -19.54
CA HIS A 129 6.60 0.51 -20.80
C HIS A 129 5.10 0.73 -20.99
N ALA A 130 4.27 -0.28 -20.76
CA ALA A 130 2.82 -0.15 -20.85
C ALA A 130 2.30 0.95 -19.92
N ALA A 131 2.77 0.95 -18.66
CA ALA A 131 2.43 1.99 -17.70
C ALA A 131 2.88 3.39 -18.17
N SER A 132 4.05 3.52 -18.81
CA SER A 132 4.50 4.80 -19.36
C SER A 132 3.60 5.33 -20.49
N LEU A 133 2.88 4.44 -21.18
CA LEU A 133 1.91 4.75 -22.23
C LEU A 133 0.50 5.01 -21.69
N GLY A 134 0.31 5.01 -20.36
CA GLY A 134 -1.00 5.29 -19.75
C GLY A 134 -1.94 4.09 -19.66
N THR A 135 -1.45 2.86 -19.84
CA THR A 135 -2.30 1.67 -19.72
C THR A 135 -2.77 1.46 -18.28
N ARG A 136 -3.91 0.79 -18.11
CA ARG A 136 -4.39 0.37 -16.79
C ARG A 136 -3.34 -0.49 -16.11
N THR A 137 -2.72 0.07 -15.06
CA THR A 137 -1.54 -0.50 -14.40
C THR A 137 -1.88 -0.92 -12.98
N PRO A 138 -1.47 -2.12 -12.53
CA PRO A 138 -1.60 -2.53 -11.13
C PRO A 138 -0.52 -1.84 -10.27
N TRP A 139 -0.70 -0.54 -10.03
CA TRP A 139 0.31 0.33 -9.40
C TRP A 139 0.83 -0.17 -8.06
N ALA A 140 -0.05 -0.72 -7.21
CA ALA A 140 0.36 -1.26 -5.91
C ALA A 140 1.45 -2.34 -6.07
N HIS A 141 1.31 -3.25 -7.02
CA HIS A 141 2.30 -4.29 -7.28
C HIS A 141 3.55 -3.73 -7.93
N LEU A 142 3.42 -2.89 -8.96
CA LEU A 142 4.57 -2.31 -9.65
C LEU A 142 5.44 -1.46 -8.72
N VAL A 143 4.83 -0.59 -7.91
CA VAL A 143 5.55 0.25 -6.93
C VAL A 143 6.18 -0.60 -5.83
N THR A 144 5.50 -1.64 -5.34
CA THR A 144 6.09 -2.56 -4.35
C THR A 144 7.32 -3.28 -4.92
N THR A 145 7.25 -3.79 -6.15
CA THR A 145 8.38 -4.45 -6.82
C THR A 145 9.56 -3.49 -6.99
N LEU A 146 9.32 -2.30 -7.54
CA LEU A 146 10.37 -1.29 -7.74
C LEU A 146 10.94 -0.77 -6.40
N GLY A 147 10.09 -0.55 -5.40
CA GLY A 147 10.51 -0.14 -4.06
C GLY A 147 11.39 -1.20 -3.40
N THR A 148 11.07 -2.48 -3.59
CA THR A 148 11.87 -3.60 -3.06
C THR A 148 13.22 -3.70 -3.77
N GLN A 149 13.28 -3.50 -5.09
CA GLN A 149 14.54 -3.39 -5.84
C GLN A 149 15.42 -2.29 -5.27
N ILE A 150 14.86 -1.09 -5.09
CA ILE A 150 15.57 0.08 -4.54
C ILE A 150 16.07 -0.19 -3.12
N TRP A 151 15.23 -0.79 -2.27
CA TRP A 151 15.60 -1.15 -0.90
C TRP A 151 16.76 -2.15 -0.86
N LEU A 152 16.73 -3.19 -1.69
CA LEU A 152 17.82 -4.16 -1.78
C LEU A 152 19.12 -3.54 -2.30
N LEU A 153 19.04 -2.63 -3.27
CA LEU A 153 20.19 -1.86 -3.74
C LEU A 153 20.77 -1.00 -2.62
N ALA A 154 19.92 -0.27 -1.89
CA ALA A 154 20.35 0.55 -0.75
C ALA A 154 21.00 -0.29 0.36
N LEU A 155 20.52 -1.51 0.61
CA LEU A 155 21.15 -2.43 1.56
C LEU A 155 22.52 -2.93 1.11
N ARG A 156 22.74 -3.14 -0.19
CA ARG A 156 24.05 -3.52 -0.74
C ARG A 156 25.07 -2.38 -0.56
N ASP A 157 24.62 -1.14 -0.68
CA ASP A 157 25.47 0.04 -0.55
C ASP A 157 25.65 0.48 0.92
N SER A 158 24.82 -0.04 1.83
CA SER A 158 24.91 0.25 3.26
C SER A 158 26.06 -0.52 3.91
N PRO A 159 26.78 0.08 4.87
CA PRO A 159 27.81 -0.63 5.62
C PRO A 159 27.20 -1.84 6.34
N SER A 160 27.88 -2.98 6.28
CA SER A 160 27.38 -4.19 6.93
C SER A 160 27.18 -3.92 8.43
N PRO A 161 25.99 -4.28 8.98
CA PRO A 161 25.73 -4.07 10.38
C PRO A 161 26.78 -4.82 11.20
N ARG A 162 27.47 -4.09 12.09
CA ARG A 162 28.40 -4.69 13.04
C ARG A 162 27.64 -5.08 14.29
N TRP A 163 27.56 -6.37 14.56
CA TRP A 163 27.08 -6.87 15.83
C TRP A 163 28.15 -6.62 16.90
N VAL A 164 27.83 -5.74 17.85
CA VAL A 164 28.66 -5.50 19.03
C VAL A 164 28.04 -6.24 20.20
N ARG A 165 28.84 -6.92 21.03
CA ARG A 165 28.30 -7.49 22.27
C ARG A 165 27.90 -6.34 23.17
N SER A 166 26.75 -6.45 23.84
CA SER A 166 26.24 -5.39 24.73
C SER A 166 27.23 -4.94 25.82
N ARG A 167 28.20 -5.79 26.19
CA ARG A 167 29.25 -5.47 27.17
C ARG A 167 30.35 -4.53 26.64
N ASP A 168 30.45 -4.36 25.33
CA ASP A 168 31.50 -3.57 24.67
C ASP A 168 31.01 -2.15 24.29
N VAL A 169 29.74 -1.83 24.57
CA VAL A 169 29.11 -0.52 24.26
C VAL A 169 29.22 0.46 25.44
N VAL A 170 29.64 -0.03 26.62
CA VAL A 170 29.86 0.81 27.81
C VAL A 170 31.35 0.75 28.16
N ALA A 171 32.14 1.60 27.51
CA ALA A 171 33.47 2.04 27.93
C ALA A 171 33.68 3.49 27.44
#